data_AF-A0A7K2KRB6-F1
#
_entry.id   AF-A0A7K2KRB6-F1
#
_cell.length_a   1.000
_cell.length_b   1.000
_cell.length_c   1.000
_cell.angle_alpha   90.00
_cell.angle_beta   90.00
_cell.angle_gamma   90.00
#
_symmetry.space_group_name_H-M   'P 1'
#
loop_
_entity.id
_entity.type
_entity.pdbx_description
1 polymer ?
#
loop_
_entity_poly.entity_id
_entity_poly.type
_entity_poly.pdbx_seq_one_letter_code
_entity_poly.pdbx_strand_id
1 'polypeptide(L)'
;KARVPRLAGADGRQLTVRWYLDGREVKSLAGRTQVRVSDLALRLLDLRKHTLSLTAEDRTPSVRDRDIARTMRSTVSWTIRL
;
A
#
# COMPACT_ATOMS: atom_id res chain seq x y z
N LYS A 1 10.04 12.42 -15.44
CA LYS A 1 10.00 11.42 -14.35
C LYS A 1 9.72 12.19 -13.04
N ALA A 2 8.49 12.16 -12.52
CA ALA A 2 8.17 12.89 -11.29
C ALA A 2 8.80 12.19 -10.08
N ARG A 3 9.55 12.92 -9.25
CA ARG A 3 10.10 12.40 -8.00
C ARG A 3 9.00 12.51 -6.94
N VAL A 4 8.36 11.38 -6.63
CA VAL A 4 7.39 11.33 -5.53
C VAL A 4 8.13 11.73 -4.24
N PRO A 5 7.66 12.76 -3.50
CA PRO A 5 8.24 13.12 -2.22
C PRO A 5 8.26 11.89 -1.32
N ARG A 6 9.33 11.69 -0.55
CA ARG A 6 9.28 10.70 0.53
C ARG A 6 8.24 11.20 1.51
N LEU A 7 7.14 10.45 1.65
CA LEU A 7 6.11 10.66 2.66
C LEU A 7 6.68 10.21 4.02
N ALA A 8 7.71 10.92 4.48
CA ALA A 8 8.29 10.74 5.80
C ALA A 8 7.72 11.81 6.73
N GLY A 9 7.40 11.44 7.96
CA GLY A 9 7.29 12.42 9.04
C GLY A 9 8.61 13.18 9.22
N ALA A 10 8.56 14.32 9.92
CA ALA A 10 9.76 15.11 10.23
C ALA A 10 10.84 14.31 11.01
N ASP A 11 10.47 13.19 11.63
CA ASP A 11 11.34 12.24 12.32
C ASP A 11 11.90 11.12 11.42
N GLY A 12 11.64 11.17 10.12
CA GLY A 12 12.08 10.18 9.14
C GLY A 12 11.22 8.90 9.09
N ARG A 13 10.17 8.77 9.91
CA ARG A 13 9.26 7.60 9.84
C ARG A 13 8.44 7.63 8.56
N GLN A 14 8.38 6.52 7.86
CA GLN A 14 7.54 6.32 6.67
C GLN A 14 6.15 5.82 7.04
N LEU A 15 5.18 6.08 6.15
CA LEU A 15 3.90 5.38 6.17
C LEU A 15 4.11 3.86 6.11
N THR A 16 3.31 3.11 6.87
CA THR A 16 3.31 1.65 6.76
C THR A 16 2.40 1.26 5.60
N VAL A 17 2.98 0.73 4.53
CA VAL A 17 2.26 0.34 3.32
C VAL A 17 2.20 -1.18 3.20
N ARG A 18 0.99 -1.73 3.06
CA ARG A 18 0.73 -3.16 2.86
C ARG A 18 -0.13 -3.37 1.63
N TRP A 19 0.21 -4.40 0.86
CA TRP A 19 -0.51 -4.78 -0.36
C TRP A 19 -1.25 -6.08 -0.16
N TYR A 20 -2.40 -6.21 -0.81
CA TYR A 20 -3.26 -7.38 -0.75
C TYR A 20 -3.75 -7.75 -2.15
N LEU A 21 -3.76 -9.04 -2.45
CA LEU A 21 -4.38 -9.59 -3.65
C LEU A 21 -5.52 -10.52 -3.20
N ASP A 22 -6.74 -10.20 -3.60
CA ASP A 22 -7.97 -10.89 -3.18
C ASP A 22 -8.07 -11.03 -1.66
N GLY A 23 -7.68 -9.98 -0.94
CA GLY A 23 -7.67 -9.92 0.52
C GLY A 23 -6.47 -10.61 1.19
N ARG A 24 -5.58 -11.27 0.44
CA ARG A 24 -4.36 -11.91 0.99
C ARG A 24 -3.16 -10.98 0.89
N GLU A 25 -2.48 -10.76 2.02
CA GLU A 25 -1.31 -9.87 2.06
C GLU A 25 -0.16 -10.41 1.19
N VAL A 26 0.37 -9.55 0.32
CA VAL A 26 1.53 -9.84 -0.52
C VAL A 26 2.78 -9.23 0.12
N LYS A 27 3.36 -9.93 1.10
CA LYS A 27 4.49 -9.44 1.91
C LYS A 27 5.69 -8.96 1.10
N SER A 28 5.96 -9.56 -0.07
CA SER A 28 7.05 -9.15 -0.97
C SER A 28 6.90 -7.73 -1.53
N LEU A 29 5.72 -7.14 -1.42
CA LEU A 29 5.42 -5.78 -1.86
C LEU A 29 5.30 -4.78 -0.70
N ALA A 30 5.50 -5.21 0.54
CA ALA A 30 5.43 -4.33 1.70
C ALA A 30 6.36 -3.11 1.55
N GLY A 31 5.87 -1.94 1.96
CA GLY A 31 6.59 -0.67 1.86
C GLY A 31 6.68 -0.08 0.43
N ARG A 32 6.28 -0.81 -0.61
CA ARG A 32 6.26 -0.26 -1.98
C ARG A 32 5.09 0.69 -2.14
N THR A 33 5.34 1.90 -2.63
CA THR A 33 4.31 2.87 -3.00
C THR A 33 3.77 2.67 -4.42
N GLN A 34 4.42 1.81 -5.20
CA GLN A 34 4.04 1.47 -6.57
C GLN A 34 4.36 0.00 -6.85
N VAL A 35 3.48 -0.65 -7.60
CA VAL A 35 3.62 -2.05 -8.02
C VAL A 35 3.20 -2.14 -9.47
N ARG A 36 3.95 -2.88 -10.29
CA ARG A 36 3.53 -3.20 -11.65
C ARG A 36 2.64 -4.43 -11.60
N VAL A 37 1.55 -4.45 -12.38
CA VAL A 37 0.68 -5.63 -12.49
C VAL A 37 1.48 -6.85 -12.98
N SER A 38 2.50 -6.65 -13.82
CA SER A 38 3.43 -7.70 -14.24
C SER A 38 4.18 -8.37 -13.08
N ASP A 39 4.46 -7.66 -11.98
CA ASP A 39 5.14 -8.23 -10.80
C ASP A 39 4.23 -9.23 -10.06
N LEU A 40 2.93 -9.22 -10.37
CA LEU A 40 1.91 -10.13 -9.83
C LEU A 40 1.54 -11.24 -10.82
N ALA A 41 2.13 -11.29 -12.02
CA ALA A 41 1.65 -12.10 -13.14
C ALA A 41 1.44 -13.58 -12.79
N LEU A 42 2.36 -14.20 -12.04
CA LEU A 42 2.24 -15.61 -11.62
C LEU A 42 0.98 -15.90 -10.79
N ARG A 43 0.45 -14.89 -10.08
CA ARG A 43 -0.78 -15.00 -9.28
C ARG A 43 -2.05 -14.64 -10.05
N LEU A 44 -1.92 -14.18 -11.29
CA LEU A 44 -3.02 -13.70 -12.15
C LEU A 44 -3.18 -14.59 -13.41
N LEU A 45 -2.49 -15.74 -13.46
CA LEU A 45 -2.47 -16.65 -14.62
C LEU A 45 -3.82 -17.33 -14.87
N ASP A 46 -4.76 -17.29 -13.92
CA ASP A 46 -6.10 -17.81 -14.11
C ASP A 46 -6.98 -16.91 -15.02
N LEU A 47 -6.43 -15.76 -15.47
CA LEU A 47 -7.05 -14.78 -16.36
C LEU A 47 -8.35 -14.16 -15.81
N ARG A 48 -8.63 -14.35 -14.52
CA ARG A 48 -9.80 -13.82 -13.84
C ARG A 48 -9.56 -12.38 -13.39
N LYS A 49 -10.65 -11.69 -13.06
CA LYS A 49 -10.57 -10.38 -12.40
C LYS A 49 -10.18 -10.60 -10.94
N HIS A 50 -9.19 -9.85 -10.48
CA HIS A 50 -8.74 -9.86 -9.09
C HIS A 50 -8.91 -8.48 -8.46
N THR A 51 -9.02 -8.46 -7.15
CA THR A 51 -8.99 -7.22 -6.38
C THR A 51 -7.59 -7.01 -5.82
N LEU A 52 -6.89 -6.02 -6.35
CA LEU A 52 -5.64 -5.52 -5.77
C LEU A 52 -6.00 -4.38 -4.83
N SER A 53 -5.57 -4.45 -3.58
CA SER A 53 -5.75 -3.35 -2.64
C SER A 53 -4.46 -2.99 -1.91
N LEU A 54 -4.37 -1.74 -1.49
CA LEU A 54 -3.29 -1.19 -0.72
C LEU A 54 -3.88 -0.55 0.54
N THR A 55 -3.26 -0.83 1.68
CA THR A 55 -3.52 -0.12 2.92
C THR A 55 -2.29 0.68 3.33
N ALA A 56 -2.49 1.96 3.62
CA ALA A 56 -1.50 2.84 4.20
C ALA A 56 -1.92 3.24 5.61
N GLU A 57 -1.02 3.09 6.58
CA GLU A 57 -1.20 3.58 7.95
C GLU A 57 -0.23 4.73 8.22
N ASP A 58 -0.75 5.84 8.75
CA ASP A 58 0.05 6.98 9.16
C ASP A 58 0.22 7.00 10.67
N ARG A 59 1.42 6.63 11.12
CA ARG A 59 1.84 6.65 12.52
C ARG A 59 2.94 7.69 12.76
N THR A 60 3.11 8.62 11.82
CA THR A 60 4.17 9.62 11.89
C THR A 60 3.79 10.76 12.85
N PRO A 61 4.76 11.53 13.38
CA PRO A 61 4.48 12.70 14.22
C PRO A 61 3.74 13.83 13.50
N SER A 62 3.54 13.72 12.18
CA SER A 62 2.67 14.62 11.42
C SER A 62 1.22 14.57 11.94
N VAL A 63 0.81 13.41 12.48
CA VAL A 63 -0.45 13.24 13.21
C VAL A 63 -0.18 13.47 14.70
N ARG A 64 -0.56 14.66 15.20
CA ARG A 64 -0.22 15.09 16.57
C ARG A 64 -1.00 14.36 17.65
N ASP A 65 -2.27 14.07 17.37
CA ASP A 65 -3.14 13.36 18.29
C ASP A 65 -2.83 11.85 18.26
N ARG A 66 -2.55 11.28 19.43
CA ARG A 66 -2.13 9.87 19.53
C ARG A 66 -3.26 8.89 19.24
N ASP A 67 -4.49 9.25 19.57
CA ASP A 67 -5.65 8.37 19.37
C ASP A 67 -6.10 8.41 17.90
N ILE A 68 -5.96 9.56 17.24
CA ILE A 68 -6.08 9.68 15.78
C ILE A 68 -4.96 8.90 15.08
N ALA A 69 -3.69 9.09 15.49
CA ALA A 69 -2.57 8.32 14.92
C ALA A 69 -2.75 6.81 15.13
N ARG A 70 -3.45 6.39 16.19
CA ARG A 70 -3.80 4.99 16.45
C ARG A 70 -4.79 4.38 15.44
N THR A 71 -5.57 5.21 14.76
CA THR A 71 -6.65 4.78 13.86
C THR A 71 -6.48 5.22 12.42
N MET A 72 -5.55 6.15 12.14
CA MET A 72 -5.34 6.72 10.80
C MET A 72 -4.83 5.68 9.79
N ARG A 73 -5.77 5.23 8.95
CA ARG A 73 -5.59 4.22 7.92
C ARG A 73 -6.39 4.62 6.70
N SER A 74 -5.83 4.41 5.51
CA SER A 74 -6.56 4.50 4.25
C SER A 74 -6.37 3.23 3.44
N THR A 75 -7.41 2.83 2.71
CA THR A 75 -7.36 1.69 1.79
C THR A 75 -7.86 2.12 0.43
N VAL A 76 -7.11 1.75 -0.61
CA VAL A 76 -7.52 1.91 -2.01
C VAL A 76 -7.55 0.54 -2.66
N SER A 77 -8.54 0.31 -3.53
CA SER A 77 -8.76 -0.96 -4.20
C SER A 77 -8.94 -0.75 -5.70
N TRP A 78 -8.42 -1.68 -6.48
CA TRP A 78 -8.53 -1.73 -7.93
C TRP A 78 -8.94 -3.12 -8.38
N THR A 79 -9.78 -3.20 -9.40
CA THR A 79 -10.01 -4.43 -10.15
C THR A 79 -8.94 -4.55 -11.22
N ILE A 80 -8.16 -5.61 -11.19
CA ILE A 80 -7.08 -5.89 -12.15
C ILE A 80 -7.29 -7.22 -12.85
N ARG A 81 -6.67 -7.38 -14.01
CA ARG A 81 -6.61 -8.62 -14.79
C ARG A 81 -5.31 -8.62 -15.59
N LEU A 82 -4.76 -9.80 -15.88
CA LEU A 82 -3.65 -9.95 -16.82
C LEU A 82 -4.09 -9.64 -18.25
#